data_AF-F9XCC4-F1
#
_entry.id   AF-F9XCC4-F1
#
_cell.length_a   1.000
_cell.length_b   1.000
_cell.length_c   1.000
_cell.angle_alpha   90.00
_cell.angle_beta   90.00
_cell.angle_gamma   90.00
#
_symmetry.space_group_name_H-M   'P 1'
#
loop_
_entity.id
_entity.type
_entity.pdbx_description
1 polymer ?
#
loop_
_entity_poly.entity_id
_entity_poly.type
_entity_poly.pdbx_seq_one_letter_code
_entity_poly.pdbx_strand_id
1 'polypeptide(L)'
;MKATAKSAARETEAAAKDAAESVEGAAKTLQREATADAEAAKDAAKTAARETESAAKNAARETESAATDAAETAKTAAQATKDAAVDTARSAADKAETAAKVATYGATSAGSKIIAWIYGTGVVLLLSFGFLYVTDTRASIHQYVVVPFLRYVHADPEEAHHAGIRYIKALYDFGLAPRERGDMDKKLGDLQIEVFGHVLDNPIGTSAGIDKNAEVPDALFSLGPAIVEVGGVTPLPQEGNPKPRVFRIPSQNALINRYGLNSEGAEHVAMQLRERVRMFAYHNGLGLGKEAEDMVLNGEAQVPPGSLVPGKMLLVQMAKNKITPDGDIEAIARDYTFCVEHLAKYADVLVVNVSSPNTPGLRDLQAVGPLTRILGAVVDSANACERKTKPKVMVKVSPDEDSEEQIEGICAAVWASGVDGVIVGNTTKKRPDTIPKGYELPEEEVRLLTEVGGYSGPQMFERTLSLVGRYRSKLDQGPQDEAEDAGEEGSTRDVAESALKMVTHTGGTPDERSEELSASGSSTPAGKKTKATKKEDLQPKVIFATGGITNGEQCLQILNAGASVCQVYTAMMYGGVGTVTRMKGEMRREMRAQGEKKN
;
A
#
# COMPACT_ATOMS: atom_id res chain seq x y z
N MET A 1 -23.80 128.23 151.01
CA MET A 1 -23.45 126.85 151.43
C MET A 1 -24.50 125.76 151.12
N LYS A 2 -25.62 126.03 150.43
CA LYS A 2 -26.49 124.98 149.82
C LYS A 2 -26.41 124.93 148.28
N ALA A 3 -25.60 125.80 147.68
CA ALA A 3 -25.30 125.85 146.25
C ALA A 3 -24.29 124.77 145.79
N THR A 4 -23.69 124.01 146.71
CA THR A 4 -22.59 123.07 146.38
C THR A 4 -22.92 121.59 146.59
N ALA A 5 -24.07 121.25 147.20
CA ALA A 5 -24.48 119.85 147.43
C ALA A 5 -25.58 119.35 146.46
N LYS A 6 -26.39 120.26 145.87
CA LYS A 6 -27.52 119.86 145.00
C LYS A 6 -27.13 119.71 143.52
N SER A 7 -26.00 120.29 143.11
CA SER A 7 -25.40 120.11 141.78
C SER A 7 -24.79 118.71 141.64
N ALA A 8 -24.09 118.24 142.68
CA ALA A 8 -23.46 116.91 142.69
C ALA A 8 -24.48 115.76 142.63
N ALA A 9 -25.67 115.91 143.22
CA ALA A 9 -26.71 114.87 143.17
C ALA A 9 -27.39 114.75 141.79
N ARG A 10 -27.45 115.83 141.00
CA ARG A 10 -28.06 115.82 139.66
C ARG A 10 -27.13 115.27 138.58
N GLU A 11 -25.82 115.42 138.74
CA GLU A 11 -24.84 114.83 137.81
C GLU A 11 -24.69 113.31 138.02
N THR A 12 -24.85 112.81 139.26
CA THR A 12 -24.80 111.35 139.54
C THR A 12 -26.03 110.58 139.07
N GLU A 13 -27.21 111.21 139.04
CA GLU A 13 -28.46 110.56 138.59
C GLU A 13 -28.56 110.48 137.06
N ALA A 14 -27.99 111.46 136.34
CA ALA A 14 -27.93 111.45 134.87
C ALA A 14 -26.93 110.38 134.35
N ALA A 15 -25.76 110.25 134.98
CA ALA A 15 -24.75 109.27 134.57
C ALA A 15 -25.16 107.80 134.79
N ALA A 16 -25.99 107.53 135.81
CA ALA A 16 -26.49 106.18 136.08
C ALA A 16 -27.53 105.70 135.05
N LYS A 17 -28.27 106.64 134.42
CA LYS A 17 -29.32 106.31 133.45
C LYS A 17 -28.75 105.98 132.07
N ASP A 18 -27.73 106.72 131.62
CA ASP A 18 -27.04 106.46 130.35
C ASP A 18 -26.27 105.13 130.35
N ALA A 19 -25.70 104.74 131.50
CA ALA A 19 -25.02 103.45 131.65
C ALA A 19 -25.99 102.25 131.55
N ALA A 20 -27.22 102.39 132.02
CA ALA A 20 -28.23 101.33 131.95
C ALA A 20 -28.76 101.11 130.52
N GLU A 21 -28.97 102.19 129.75
CA GLU A 21 -29.43 102.11 128.35
C GLU A 21 -28.34 101.56 127.40
N SER A 22 -27.06 101.80 127.70
CA SER A 22 -25.93 101.25 126.92
C SER A 22 -25.74 99.73 127.09
N VAL A 23 -26.05 99.17 128.28
CA VAL A 23 -25.88 97.73 128.54
C VAL A 23 -27.01 96.91 127.90
N GLU A 24 -28.23 97.44 127.86
CA GLU A 24 -29.35 96.77 127.18
C GLU A 24 -29.18 96.73 125.64
N GLY A 25 -28.56 97.77 125.07
CA GLY A 25 -28.22 97.81 123.64
C GLY A 25 -27.17 96.76 123.25
N ALA A 26 -26.13 96.58 124.07
CA ALA A 26 -25.06 95.61 123.80
C ALA A 26 -25.55 94.14 123.90
N ALA A 27 -26.45 93.84 124.83
CA ALA A 27 -27.02 92.48 124.99
C ALA A 27 -27.91 92.06 123.80
N LYS A 28 -28.65 92.99 123.20
CA LYS A 28 -29.50 92.71 122.02
C LYS A 28 -28.71 92.49 120.73
N THR A 29 -27.52 93.08 120.60
CA THR A 29 -26.64 92.88 119.43
C THR A 29 -25.94 91.53 119.49
N LEU A 30 -25.40 91.13 120.65
CA LEU A 30 -24.76 89.81 120.82
C LEU A 30 -25.72 88.63 120.60
N GLN A 31 -27.01 88.79 120.93
CA GLN A 31 -28.01 87.74 120.70
C GLN A 31 -28.37 87.57 119.21
N ARG A 32 -28.28 88.65 118.40
CA ARG A 32 -28.52 88.59 116.94
C ARG A 32 -27.36 87.96 116.18
N GLU A 33 -26.12 88.22 116.58
CA GLU A 33 -24.94 87.61 115.95
C GLU A 33 -24.87 86.10 116.23
N ALA A 34 -25.19 85.66 117.46
CA ALA A 34 -25.20 84.23 117.81
C ALA A 34 -26.31 83.41 117.09
N THR A 35 -27.40 84.05 116.65
CA THR A 35 -28.46 83.38 115.88
C THR A 35 -28.15 83.29 114.38
N ALA A 36 -27.42 84.26 113.83
CA ALA A 36 -27.00 84.23 112.42
C ALA A 36 -25.93 83.15 112.14
N ASP A 37 -24.97 82.97 113.04
CA ASP A 37 -23.91 81.95 112.88
C ASP A 37 -24.44 80.51 113.00
N ALA A 38 -25.51 80.30 113.77
CA ALA A 38 -26.15 78.99 113.92
C ALA A 38 -26.94 78.54 112.66
N GLU A 39 -27.53 79.48 111.91
CA GLU A 39 -28.20 79.18 110.64
C GLU A 39 -27.19 78.89 109.51
N ALA A 40 -26.09 79.64 109.43
CA ALA A 40 -25.05 79.41 108.43
C ALA A 40 -24.37 78.03 108.55
N ALA A 41 -24.13 77.56 109.78
CA ALA A 41 -23.56 76.23 110.03
C ALA A 41 -24.50 75.09 109.61
N LYS A 42 -25.83 75.30 109.72
CA LYS A 42 -26.85 74.29 109.37
C LYS A 42 -27.02 74.12 107.86
N ASP A 43 -26.88 75.21 107.10
CA ASP A 43 -26.94 75.17 105.64
C ASP A 43 -25.67 74.58 105.01
N ALA A 44 -24.49 74.84 105.59
CA ALA A 44 -23.25 74.20 105.16
C ALA A 44 -23.28 72.67 105.34
N ALA A 45 -23.84 72.17 106.45
CA ALA A 45 -23.98 70.73 106.72
C ALA A 45 -24.96 70.04 105.75
N LYS A 46 -26.04 70.72 105.33
CA LYS A 46 -26.99 70.20 104.33
C LYS A 46 -26.39 70.09 102.94
N THR A 47 -25.54 71.04 102.55
CA THR A 47 -24.86 71.01 101.25
C THR A 47 -23.84 69.87 101.19
N ALA A 48 -23.02 69.69 102.24
CA ALA A 48 -22.05 68.60 102.32
C ALA A 48 -22.70 67.20 102.30
N ALA A 49 -23.89 67.04 102.90
CA ALA A 49 -24.65 65.79 102.85
C ALA A 49 -25.20 65.47 101.46
N ARG A 50 -25.61 66.48 100.68
CA ARG A 50 -26.11 66.29 99.30
C ARG A 50 -24.98 65.92 98.33
N GLU A 51 -23.79 66.49 98.53
CA GLU A 51 -22.62 66.19 97.70
C GLU A 51 -22.10 64.77 97.94
N THR A 52 -22.09 64.30 99.20
CA THR A 52 -21.71 62.91 99.52
C THR A 52 -22.73 61.89 99.01
N GLU A 53 -24.03 62.18 99.05
CA GLU A 53 -25.06 61.30 98.47
C GLU A 53 -24.96 61.23 96.93
N SER A 54 -24.67 62.35 96.27
CA SER A 54 -24.44 62.40 94.82
C SER A 54 -23.19 61.61 94.40
N ALA A 55 -22.09 61.74 95.15
CA ALA A 55 -20.86 61.00 94.89
C ALA A 55 -21.05 59.49 95.07
N ALA A 56 -21.78 59.06 96.10
CA ALA A 56 -22.07 57.64 96.34
C ALA A 56 -22.96 57.02 95.24
N LYS A 57 -23.96 57.76 94.74
CA LYS A 57 -24.83 57.30 93.64
C LYS A 57 -24.08 57.17 92.31
N ASN A 58 -23.15 58.07 92.03
CA ASN A 58 -22.33 58.01 90.82
C ASN A 58 -21.33 56.83 90.88
N ALA A 59 -20.67 56.63 92.02
CA ALA A 59 -19.77 55.48 92.20
C ALA A 59 -20.51 54.14 92.03
N ALA A 60 -21.74 54.02 92.54
CA ALA A 60 -22.57 52.82 92.37
C ALA A 60 -22.97 52.57 90.90
N ARG A 61 -23.30 53.62 90.14
CA ARG A 61 -23.60 53.51 88.69
C ARG A 61 -22.39 53.10 87.87
N GLU A 62 -21.20 53.61 88.20
CA GLU A 62 -19.96 53.23 87.51
C GLU A 62 -19.60 51.76 87.78
N THR A 63 -19.87 51.25 89.00
CA THR A 63 -19.64 49.84 89.32
C THR A 63 -20.64 48.91 88.63
N GLU A 64 -21.90 49.33 88.49
CA GLU A 64 -22.92 48.56 87.78
C GLU A 64 -22.64 48.53 86.26
N SER A 65 -22.22 49.65 85.67
CA SER A 65 -21.78 49.70 84.25
C SER A 65 -20.59 48.78 84.00
N ALA A 66 -19.55 48.84 84.84
CA ALA A 66 -18.35 48.01 84.69
C ALA A 66 -18.66 46.50 84.84
N ALA A 67 -19.59 46.12 85.72
CA ALA A 67 -20.03 44.74 85.86
C ALA A 67 -20.81 44.23 84.64
N THR A 68 -21.61 45.11 84.02
CA THR A 68 -22.40 44.78 82.82
C THR A 68 -21.49 44.61 81.60
N ASP A 69 -20.51 45.51 81.41
CA ASP A 69 -19.52 45.45 80.33
C ASP A 69 -18.63 44.19 80.44
N ALA A 70 -18.26 43.79 81.67
CA ALA A 70 -17.51 42.57 81.92
C ALA A 70 -18.31 41.30 81.57
N ALA A 71 -19.61 41.29 81.88
CA ALA A 71 -20.49 40.17 81.55
C ALA A 71 -20.73 40.04 80.04
N GLU A 72 -20.86 41.15 79.31
CA GLU A 72 -21.01 41.17 77.86
C GLU A 72 -19.72 40.74 77.15
N THR A 73 -18.56 41.16 77.67
CA THR A 73 -17.24 40.73 77.18
C THR A 73 -17.04 39.22 77.36
N ALA A 74 -17.43 38.66 78.51
CA ALA A 74 -17.34 37.23 78.78
C ALA A 74 -18.26 36.41 77.86
N LYS A 75 -19.47 36.91 77.58
CA LYS A 75 -20.42 36.26 76.67
C LYS A 75 -19.92 36.27 75.22
N THR A 76 -19.32 37.38 74.79
CA THR A 76 -18.72 37.50 73.45
C THR A 76 -17.51 36.57 73.29
N ALA A 77 -16.66 36.46 74.31
CA ALA A 77 -15.52 35.53 74.31
C ALA A 77 -15.97 34.05 74.26
N ALA A 78 -17.03 33.70 75.01
CA ALA A 78 -17.59 32.35 74.99
C ALA A 78 -18.22 32.00 73.63
N GLN A 79 -18.91 32.95 73.00
CA GLN A 79 -19.49 32.78 71.67
C GLN A 79 -18.39 32.63 70.60
N ALA A 80 -17.36 33.47 70.62
CA ALA A 80 -16.22 33.37 69.71
C ALA A 80 -15.47 32.03 69.85
N THR A 81 -15.34 31.51 71.07
CA THR A 81 -14.72 30.19 71.32
C THR A 81 -15.57 29.05 70.75
N LYS A 82 -16.90 29.15 70.86
CA LYS A 82 -17.83 28.17 70.29
C LYS A 82 -17.82 28.20 68.76
N ASP A 83 -17.80 29.39 68.16
CA ASP A 83 -17.76 29.56 66.71
C ASP A 83 -16.43 29.04 66.14
N ALA A 84 -15.30 29.33 66.80
CA ALA A 84 -13.99 28.77 66.42
C ALA A 84 -13.94 27.23 66.51
N ALA A 85 -14.61 26.63 67.51
CA ALA A 85 -14.70 25.18 67.63
C ALA A 85 -15.57 24.56 66.51
N VAL A 86 -16.66 25.22 66.12
CA VAL A 86 -17.51 24.80 65.00
C VAL A 86 -16.79 24.91 63.66
N ASP A 87 -16.04 26.00 63.44
CA ASP A 87 -15.26 26.19 62.21
C ASP A 87 -14.10 25.20 62.11
N THR A 88 -13.46 24.87 63.24
CA THR A 88 -12.43 23.83 63.29
C THR A 88 -13.02 22.45 62.97
N ALA A 89 -14.20 22.14 63.50
CA ALA A 89 -14.90 20.89 63.22
C ALA A 89 -15.35 20.79 61.75
N ARG A 90 -15.86 21.88 61.17
CA ARG A 90 -16.19 21.95 59.73
C ARG A 90 -14.96 21.78 58.85
N SER A 91 -13.87 22.48 59.16
CA SER A 91 -12.61 22.34 58.41
C SER A 91 -12.05 20.92 58.47
N ALA A 92 -12.16 20.24 59.61
CA ALA A 92 -11.77 18.84 59.74
C ALA A 92 -12.67 17.89 58.92
N ALA A 93 -13.99 18.13 58.92
CA ALA A 93 -14.94 17.37 58.12
C ALA A 93 -14.70 17.56 56.61
N ASP A 94 -14.49 18.79 56.16
CA ASP A 94 -14.21 19.12 54.74
C ASP A 94 -12.89 18.48 54.28
N LYS A 95 -11.86 18.48 55.13
CA LYS A 95 -10.58 17.81 54.86
C LYS A 95 -10.75 16.29 54.78
N ALA A 96 -11.54 15.70 55.66
CA ALA A 96 -11.82 14.27 55.65
C ALA A 96 -12.63 13.85 54.41
N GLU A 97 -13.64 14.63 54.02
CA GLU A 97 -14.42 14.41 52.81
C GLU A 97 -13.56 14.55 51.54
N THR A 98 -12.68 15.55 51.51
CA THR A 98 -11.74 15.75 50.39
C THR A 98 -10.76 14.59 50.29
N ALA A 99 -10.18 14.14 51.40
CA ALA A 99 -9.28 12.98 51.43
C ALA A 99 -9.98 11.69 50.97
N ALA A 100 -11.24 11.49 51.38
CA ALA A 100 -12.05 10.35 50.95
C ALA A 100 -12.36 10.39 49.45
N LYS A 101 -12.68 11.57 48.89
CA LYS A 101 -12.89 11.78 47.45
C LYS A 101 -11.62 11.55 46.64
N VAL A 102 -10.46 12.01 47.11
CA VAL A 102 -9.17 11.80 46.44
C VAL A 102 -8.78 10.32 46.44
N ALA A 103 -9.01 9.59 47.55
CA ALA A 103 -8.72 8.16 47.65
C ALA A 103 -9.62 7.32 46.72
N THR A 104 -10.91 7.66 46.61
CA THR A 104 -11.85 6.98 45.69
C THR A 104 -11.55 7.27 44.22
N TYR A 105 -11.17 8.50 43.86
CA TYR A 105 -10.72 8.84 42.50
C TYR A 105 -9.39 8.16 42.13
N GLY A 106 -8.45 8.07 43.08
CA GLY A 106 -7.17 7.38 42.88
C GLY A 106 -7.32 5.89 42.60
N ALA A 107 -8.15 5.19 43.39
CA ALA A 107 -8.40 3.75 43.25
C ALA A 107 -9.19 3.39 41.97
N THR A 108 -10.20 4.19 41.60
CA THR A 108 -10.95 4.00 40.35
C THR A 108 -10.10 4.31 39.11
N SER A 109 -9.21 5.32 39.17
CA SER A 109 -8.33 5.63 38.03
C SER A 109 -7.25 4.58 37.77
N ALA A 110 -6.74 3.90 38.80
CA ALA A 110 -5.72 2.86 38.63
C ALA A 110 -6.30 1.60 37.96
N GLY A 111 -7.47 1.14 38.40
CA GLY A 111 -8.19 0.03 37.76
C GLY A 111 -8.61 0.34 36.33
N SER A 112 -9.16 1.53 36.07
CA SER A 112 -9.52 1.96 34.72
C SER A 112 -8.31 2.11 33.79
N LYS A 113 -7.15 2.54 34.29
CA LYS A 113 -5.89 2.61 33.50
C LYS A 113 -5.35 1.22 33.16
N ILE A 114 -5.41 0.26 34.09
CA ILE A 114 -5.00 -1.13 33.83
C ILE A 114 -5.95 -1.77 32.80
N ILE A 115 -7.26 -1.58 32.95
CA ILE A 115 -8.26 -2.07 32.00
C ILE A 115 -8.05 -1.45 30.61
N ALA A 116 -7.87 -0.12 30.52
CA ALA A 116 -7.55 0.56 29.27
C ALA A 116 -6.23 0.06 28.65
N TRP A 117 -5.23 -0.25 29.46
CA TRP A 117 -3.97 -0.84 29.00
C TRP A 117 -4.15 -2.27 28.48
N ILE A 118 -4.95 -3.10 29.14
CA ILE A 118 -5.29 -4.45 28.67
C ILE A 118 -6.04 -4.39 27.34
N TYR A 119 -7.10 -3.57 27.24
CA TYR A 119 -7.86 -3.42 25.99
C TYR A 119 -7.00 -2.78 24.90
N GLY A 120 -6.22 -1.75 25.22
CA GLY A 120 -5.32 -1.09 24.27
C GLY A 120 -4.26 -2.06 23.73
N THR A 121 -3.61 -2.81 24.62
CA THR A 121 -2.64 -3.85 24.23
C THR A 121 -3.32 -4.95 23.43
N GLY A 122 -4.52 -5.40 23.83
CA GLY A 122 -5.31 -6.38 23.10
C GLY A 122 -5.65 -5.92 21.68
N VAL A 123 -6.06 -4.67 21.51
CA VAL A 123 -6.32 -4.07 20.19
C VAL A 123 -5.05 -3.99 19.36
N VAL A 124 -3.93 -3.51 19.94
CA VAL A 124 -2.64 -3.44 19.23
C VAL A 124 -2.18 -4.82 18.78
N LEU A 125 -2.27 -5.83 19.65
CA LEU A 125 -1.92 -7.22 19.30
C LEU A 125 -2.86 -7.76 18.22
N LEU A 126 -4.18 -7.58 18.35
CA LEU A 126 -5.15 -8.03 17.37
C LEU A 126 -4.91 -7.38 16.00
N LEU A 127 -4.68 -6.07 15.95
CA LEU A 127 -4.38 -5.35 14.72
C LEU A 127 -3.04 -5.77 14.13
N SER A 128 -2.02 -5.99 14.97
CA SER A 128 -0.69 -6.42 14.51
C SER A 128 -0.73 -7.85 13.96
N PHE A 129 -1.32 -8.80 14.69
CA PHE A 129 -1.50 -10.17 14.22
C PHE A 129 -2.43 -10.24 13.00
N GLY A 130 -3.51 -9.46 13.00
CA GLY A 130 -4.42 -9.34 11.87
C GLY A 130 -3.71 -8.81 10.62
N PHE A 131 -2.93 -7.75 10.76
CA PHE A 131 -2.09 -7.21 9.68
C PHE A 131 -1.09 -8.25 9.18
N LEU A 132 -0.34 -8.90 10.09
CA LEU A 132 0.63 -9.93 9.72
C LEU A 132 -0.04 -11.09 8.98
N TYR A 133 -1.20 -11.55 9.45
CA TYR A 133 -1.94 -12.63 8.83
C TYR A 133 -2.50 -12.24 7.47
N VAL A 134 -3.23 -11.13 7.36
CA VAL A 134 -3.89 -10.71 6.10
C VAL A 134 -2.88 -10.26 5.04
N THR A 135 -1.67 -9.86 5.42
CA THR A 135 -0.62 -9.50 4.46
C THR A 135 0.34 -10.65 4.14
N ASP A 136 0.16 -11.84 4.71
CA ASP A 136 1.00 -13.00 4.42
C ASP A 136 0.30 -13.91 3.40
N THR A 137 0.94 -14.16 2.26
CA THR A 137 0.40 -15.02 1.21
C THR A 137 0.04 -16.43 1.67
N ARG A 138 0.62 -16.91 2.78
CA ARG A 138 0.32 -18.23 3.38
C ARG A 138 -1.04 -18.28 4.07
N ALA A 139 -1.64 -17.14 4.37
CA ALA A 139 -2.92 -17.09 5.06
C ALA A 139 -4.04 -17.70 4.21
N SER A 140 -4.78 -18.64 4.81
CA SER A 140 -5.85 -19.38 4.13
C SER A 140 -7.02 -18.49 3.74
N ILE A 141 -7.18 -17.32 4.39
CA ILE A 141 -8.22 -16.32 4.09
C ILE A 141 -8.20 -15.88 2.62
N HIS A 142 -7.02 -15.82 2.00
CA HIS A 142 -6.88 -15.41 0.61
C HIS A 142 -7.58 -16.36 -0.36
N GLN A 143 -7.48 -17.67 -0.11
CA GLN A 143 -8.07 -18.69 -0.96
C GLN A 143 -9.54 -18.93 -0.63
N TYR A 144 -9.88 -19.05 0.66
CA TYR A 144 -11.19 -19.54 1.07
C TYR A 144 -12.20 -18.43 1.37
N VAL A 145 -11.76 -17.19 1.55
CA VAL A 145 -12.66 -16.05 1.82
C VAL A 145 -12.56 -15.00 0.72
N VAL A 146 -11.37 -14.48 0.44
CA VAL A 146 -11.19 -13.36 -0.50
C VAL A 146 -11.61 -13.73 -1.92
N VAL A 147 -11.18 -14.88 -2.44
CA VAL A 147 -11.55 -15.31 -3.81
C VAL A 147 -13.06 -15.54 -3.96
N PRO A 148 -13.74 -16.33 -3.09
CA PRO A 148 -15.19 -16.45 -3.15
C PRO A 148 -15.93 -15.11 -2.99
N PHE A 149 -15.47 -14.26 -2.06
CA PHE A 149 -16.06 -12.94 -1.84
C PHE A 149 -15.95 -12.04 -3.07
N LEU A 150 -14.78 -11.98 -3.71
CA LEU A 150 -14.60 -11.20 -4.95
C LEU A 150 -15.51 -11.69 -6.08
N ARG A 151 -15.73 -13.01 -6.19
CA ARG A 151 -16.65 -13.58 -7.18
C ARG A 151 -18.11 -13.28 -6.88
N TYR A 152 -18.45 -13.21 -5.59
CA TYR A 152 -19.80 -12.87 -5.15
C TYR A 152 -20.11 -11.38 -5.43
N VAL A 153 -19.17 -10.49 -5.13
CA VAL A 153 -19.34 -9.03 -5.33
C VAL A 153 -19.22 -8.66 -6.81
N HIS A 154 -18.30 -9.27 -7.55
CA HIS A 154 -18.09 -9.04 -8.97
C HIS A 154 -18.42 -10.33 -9.75
N ALA A 155 -19.69 -10.45 -10.14
CA ALA A 155 -20.20 -11.61 -10.88
C ALA A 155 -19.49 -11.77 -12.24
N ASP A 156 -19.32 -10.66 -12.99
CA ASP A 156 -18.60 -10.67 -14.26
C ASP A 156 -17.10 -10.96 -14.04
N PRO A 157 -16.51 -11.95 -14.75
CA PRO A 157 -15.12 -12.30 -14.54
C PRO A 157 -14.11 -11.24 -14.95
N GLU A 158 -14.42 -10.41 -15.95
CA GLU A 158 -13.54 -9.32 -16.39
C GLU A 158 -13.54 -8.18 -15.38
N GLU A 159 -14.72 -7.80 -14.89
CA GLU A 159 -14.88 -6.80 -13.84
C GLU A 159 -14.14 -7.22 -12.56
N ALA A 160 -14.32 -8.47 -12.13
CA ALA A 160 -13.63 -9.01 -10.96
C ALA A 160 -12.10 -8.96 -11.11
N HIS A 161 -11.60 -9.24 -12.32
CA HIS A 161 -10.16 -9.17 -12.62
C HIS A 161 -9.65 -7.72 -12.53
N HIS A 162 -10.34 -6.77 -13.16
CA HIS A 162 -9.98 -5.34 -13.10
C HIS A 162 -10.08 -4.79 -11.66
N ALA A 163 -11.10 -5.20 -10.90
CA ALA A 163 -11.25 -4.86 -9.49
C ALA A 163 -10.10 -5.42 -8.66
N GLY A 164 -9.70 -6.68 -8.89
CA GLY A 164 -8.55 -7.31 -8.25
C GLY A 164 -7.25 -6.54 -8.48
N ILE A 165 -6.98 -6.10 -9.72
CA ILE A 165 -5.81 -5.27 -10.05
C ILE A 165 -5.87 -3.93 -9.31
N ARG A 166 -7.01 -3.22 -9.33
CA ARG A 166 -7.16 -1.97 -8.58
C ARG A 166 -6.96 -2.15 -7.07
N TYR A 167 -7.50 -3.21 -6.49
CA TYR A 167 -7.37 -3.48 -5.07
C TYR A 167 -5.94 -3.83 -4.68
N ILE A 168 -5.26 -4.72 -5.42
CA ILE A 168 -3.87 -5.06 -5.10
C ILE A 168 -2.94 -3.86 -5.30
N LYS A 169 -3.19 -3.04 -6.32
CA LYS A 169 -2.46 -1.78 -6.53
C LYS A 169 -2.62 -0.84 -5.32
N ALA A 170 -3.86 -0.53 -4.95
CA ALA A 170 -4.13 0.35 -3.82
C ALA A 170 -3.52 -0.20 -2.52
N LEU A 171 -3.70 -1.48 -2.24
CA LEU A 171 -3.09 -2.12 -1.07
C LEU A 171 -1.56 -2.05 -1.12
N TYR A 172 -0.94 -2.20 -2.29
CA TYR A 172 0.51 -2.12 -2.43
C TYR A 172 1.02 -0.70 -2.14
N ASP A 173 0.37 0.31 -2.71
CA ASP A 173 0.69 1.73 -2.52
C ASP A 173 0.62 2.15 -1.03
N PHE A 174 -0.28 1.55 -0.24
CA PHE A 174 -0.39 1.78 1.21
C PHE A 174 0.44 0.81 2.08
N GLY A 175 1.23 -0.08 1.49
CA GLY A 175 2.01 -1.07 2.24
C GLY A 175 1.17 -2.15 2.93
N LEU A 176 -0.06 -2.38 2.45
CA LEU A 176 -1.04 -3.36 2.94
C LEU A 176 -1.25 -4.55 1.98
N ALA A 177 -0.55 -4.62 0.84
CA ALA A 177 -0.70 -5.73 -0.09
C ALA A 177 -0.24 -7.06 0.55
N PRO A 178 -0.94 -8.17 0.26
CA PRO A 178 -0.42 -9.51 0.53
C PRO A 178 0.95 -9.68 -0.11
N ARG A 179 1.87 -10.27 0.63
CA ARG A 179 3.23 -10.56 0.17
C ARG A 179 3.74 -11.83 0.82
N GLU A 180 4.64 -12.49 0.14
CA GLU A 180 5.36 -13.60 0.72
C GLU A 180 6.32 -13.06 1.78
N ARG A 181 6.18 -13.57 3.01
CA ARG A 181 7.00 -13.13 4.14
C ARG A 181 8.18 -14.08 4.36
N GLY A 182 9.35 -13.47 4.54
CA GLY A 182 10.62 -14.17 4.72
C GLY A 182 11.35 -14.36 3.40
N ASP A 183 12.48 -15.05 3.47
CA ASP A 183 13.40 -15.23 2.34
C ASP A 183 13.88 -16.68 2.28
N MET A 184 12.92 -17.61 2.34
CA MET A 184 13.21 -19.04 2.43
C MET A 184 13.87 -19.56 1.16
N ASP A 185 13.52 -19.00 0.01
CA ASP A 185 14.08 -19.37 -1.29
C ASP A 185 15.59 -19.11 -1.34
N LYS A 186 16.04 -17.91 -0.94
CA LYS A 186 17.48 -17.62 -0.88
C LYS A 186 18.19 -18.36 0.25
N LYS A 187 17.55 -18.50 1.41
CA LYS A 187 18.15 -19.18 2.57
C LYS A 187 18.39 -20.67 2.34
N LEU A 188 17.46 -21.35 1.67
CA LEU A 188 17.57 -22.78 1.40
C LEU A 188 18.31 -23.05 0.08
N GLY A 189 18.16 -22.17 -0.92
CA GLY A 189 18.74 -22.35 -2.25
C GLY A 189 18.16 -23.54 -3.04
N ASP A 190 17.22 -24.28 -2.48
CA ASP A 190 16.72 -25.56 -2.98
C ASP A 190 15.86 -25.43 -4.24
N LEU A 191 15.30 -24.24 -4.49
CA LEU A 191 14.51 -23.94 -5.67
C LEU A 191 15.25 -23.02 -6.66
N GLN A 192 16.49 -22.60 -6.37
CA GLN A 192 17.20 -21.69 -7.25
C GLN A 192 17.55 -22.35 -8.58
N ILE A 193 17.39 -21.60 -9.66
CA ILE A 193 17.69 -22.04 -11.02
C ILE A 193 18.46 -20.96 -11.77
N GLU A 194 19.25 -21.35 -12.77
CA GLU A 194 19.88 -20.40 -13.68
C GLU A 194 19.07 -20.26 -14.97
N VAL A 195 18.77 -19.03 -15.35
CA VAL A 195 18.09 -18.68 -16.60
C VAL A 195 18.82 -17.52 -17.24
N PHE A 196 19.26 -17.69 -18.50
CA PHE A 196 20.01 -16.68 -19.25
C PHE A 196 21.24 -16.11 -18.51
N GLY A 197 21.93 -16.92 -17.70
CA GLY A 197 23.08 -16.48 -16.90
C GLY A 197 22.71 -15.79 -15.58
N HIS A 198 21.44 -15.76 -15.20
CA HIS A 198 20.96 -15.17 -13.96
C HIS A 198 20.38 -16.24 -13.04
N VAL A 199 20.76 -16.21 -11.77
CA VAL A 199 20.17 -17.08 -10.74
C VAL A 199 18.84 -16.50 -10.28
N LEU A 200 17.74 -17.23 -10.53
CA LEU A 200 16.40 -16.92 -10.05
C LEU A 200 16.14 -17.59 -8.70
N ASP A 201 15.34 -16.94 -7.85
CA ASP A 201 15.02 -17.44 -6.50
C ASP A 201 14.20 -18.74 -6.52
N ASN A 202 13.36 -18.92 -7.54
CA ASN A 202 12.53 -20.11 -7.73
C ASN A 202 12.13 -20.26 -9.21
N PRO A 203 11.63 -21.44 -9.64
CA PRO A 203 11.32 -21.71 -11.04
C PRO A 203 9.87 -21.37 -11.40
N ILE A 204 9.20 -20.48 -10.65
CA ILE A 204 7.77 -20.16 -10.84
C ILE A 204 7.60 -18.72 -11.35
N GLY A 205 6.78 -18.56 -12.38
CA GLY A 205 6.38 -17.26 -12.92
C GLY A 205 4.88 -17.04 -12.99
N THR A 206 4.44 -15.78 -13.10
CA THR A 206 3.07 -15.47 -13.56
C THR A 206 3.06 -15.32 -15.08
N SER A 207 2.04 -15.88 -15.75
CA SER A 207 1.91 -15.73 -17.21
C SER A 207 1.27 -14.38 -17.60
N ALA A 208 1.49 -13.95 -18.84
CA ALA A 208 0.84 -12.76 -19.41
C ALA A 208 -0.69 -12.78 -19.25
N GLY A 209 -1.27 -11.58 -19.30
CA GLY A 209 -2.70 -11.34 -19.26
C GLY A 209 -3.23 -11.03 -17.86
N ILE A 210 -2.48 -11.31 -16.79
CA ILE A 210 -2.84 -10.89 -15.43
C ILE A 210 -2.66 -9.38 -15.29
N ASP A 211 -1.50 -8.88 -15.69
CA ASP A 211 -1.20 -7.45 -15.72
C ASP A 211 -0.86 -7.06 -17.17
N LYS A 212 -1.90 -6.64 -17.91
CA LYS A 212 -1.77 -6.35 -19.34
C LYS A 212 -1.02 -5.06 -19.61
N ASN A 213 -1.08 -4.11 -18.68
CA ASN A 213 -0.61 -2.73 -18.87
C ASN A 213 0.58 -2.37 -17.96
N ALA A 214 1.16 -3.34 -17.26
CA ALA A 214 2.24 -3.14 -16.28
C ALA A 214 1.87 -2.20 -15.12
N GLU A 215 0.64 -2.32 -14.61
CA GLU A 215 0.12 -1.51 -13.50
C GLU A 215 0.60 -1.98 -12.12
N VAL A 216 0.88 -3.28 -11.97
CA VAL A 216 1.20 -3.92 -10.69
C VAL A 216 2.35 -4.95 -10.72
N PRO A 217 3.44 -4.82 -11.51
CA PRO A 217 4.49 -5.84 -11.55
C PRO A 217 5.14 -6.09 -10.18
N ASP A 218 5.39 -5.03 -9.40
CA ASP A 218 6.02 -5.14 -8.07
C ASP A 218 5.12 -5.84 -7.07
N ALA A 219 3.81 -5.57 -7.12
CA ALA A 219 2.85 -6.28 -6.30
C ALA A 219 2.81 -7.76 -6.66
N LEU A 220 2.84 -8.11 -7.96
CA LEU A 220 2.90 -9.51 -8.41
C LEU A 220 4.20 -10.20 -7.98
N PHE A 221 5.35 -9.54 -8.09
CA PHE A 221 6.61 -10.08 -7.57
C PHE A 221 6.55 -10.31 -6.06
N SER A 222 5.86 -9.43 -5.32
CA SER A 222 5.72 -9.59 -3.86
C SER A 222 4.93 -10.83 -3.46
N LEU A 223 4.15 -11.43 -4.36
CA LEU A 223 3.40 -12.66 -4.10
C LEU A 223 4.27 -13.94 -4.09
N GLY A 224 5.57 -13.82 -4.37
CA GLY A 224 6.53 -14.91 -4.32
C GLY A 224 7.09 -15.49 -5.63
N PRO A 225 6.56 -15.22 -6.86
CA PRO A 225 7.19 -15.73 -8.07
C PRO A 225 8.51 -15.01 -8.35
N ALA A 226 9.42 -15.70 -9.04
CA ALA A 226 10.66 -15.12 -9.54
C ALA A 226 10.48 -14.45 -10.91
N ILE A 227 9.44 -14.83 -11.67
CA ILE A 227 9.11 -14.23 -12.96
C ILE A 227 7.72 -13.59 -12.92
N VAL A 228 7.61 -12.40 -13.49
CA VAL A 228 6.33 -11.77 -13.83
C VAL A 228 6.34 -11.47 -15.32
N GLU A 229 5.33 -11.94 -16.04
CA GLU A 229 5.10 -11.61 -17.45
C GLU A 229 3.90 -10.65 -17.57
N VAL A 230 4.16 -9.43 -18.07
CA VAL A 230 3.12 -8.43 -18.40
C VAL A 230 2.76 -8.47 -19.88
N GLY A 231 1.64 -7.87 -20.27
CA GLY A 231 1.14 -7.86 -21.67
C GLY A 231 0.00 -8.88 -21.91
N GLY A 232 -0.39 -9.21 -23.15
CA GLY A 232 0.20 -8.92 -24.46
C GLY A 232 -0.06 -7.51 -24.99
N VAL A 233 1.00 -6.72 -25.01
CA VAL A 233 1.03 -5.33 -25.44
C VAL A 233 1.00 -5.23 -26.97
N THR A 234 0.19 -4.33 -27.48
CA THR A 234 0.12 -4.01 -28.92
C THR A 234 0.80 -2.67 -29.19
N PRO A 235 1.24 -2.38 -30.43
CA PRO A 235 1.84 -1.09 -30.78
C PRO A 235 0.94 0.08 -30.38
N LEU A 236 -0.27 0.08 -30.92
CA LEU A 236 -1.31 1.08 -30.66
C LEU A 236 -2.35 0.54 -29.68
N PRO A 237 -3.04 1.42 -28.93
CA PRO A 237 -4.16 1.04 -28.08
C PRO A 237 -5.26 0.31 -28.86
N GLN A 238 -5.88 -0.70 -28.25
CA GLN A 238 -7.07 -1.35 -28.78
C GLN A 238 -7.94 -1.95 -27.67
N GLU A 239 -9.26 -1.86 -27.83
CA GLU A 239 -10.21 -2.35 -26.82
C GLU A 239 -10.28 -3.87 -26.71
N GLY A 240 -9.86 -4.59 -27.76
CA GLY A 240 -10.03 -6.03 -27.93
C GLY A 240 -11.39 -6.43 -28.54
N ASN A 241 -11.83 -7.66 -28.32
CA ASN A 241 -13.12 -8.14 -28.79
C ASN A 241 -14.28 -7.69 -27.88
N PRO A 242 -15.53 -7.65 -28.37
CA PRO A 242 -16.70 -7.24 -27.58
C PRO A 242 -16.93 -8.09 -26.31
N LYS A 243 -17.46 -7.47 -25.26
CA LYS A 243 -17.86 -8.13 -24.00
C LYS A 243 -19.25 -8.78 -24.12
N PRO A 244 -19.56 -9.84 -23.33
CA PRO A 244 -18.67 -10.57 -22.43
C PRO A 244 -17.68 -11.46 -23.20
N ARG A 245 -16.47 -11.59 -22.65
CA ARG A 245 -15.33 -12.24 -23.33
C ARG A 245 -14.44 -13.08 -22.42
N VAL A 246 -14.84 -13.30 -21.18
CA VAL A 246 -14.21 -14.24 -20.26
C VAL A 246 -15.29 -14.91 -19.44
N PHE A 247 -15.19 -16.22 -19.32
CA PHE A 247 -16.17 -17.09 -18.72
C PHE A 247 -15.45 -18.03 -17.76
N ARG A 248 -16.01 -18.19 -16.56
CA ARG A 248 -15.52 -19.15 -15.59
C ARG A 248 -16.28 -20.46 -15.78
N ILE A 249 -15.58 -21.55 -15.55
CA ILE A 249 -16.16 -22.89 -15.41
C ILE A 249 -15.77 -23.36 -14.01
N PRO A 250 -16.47 -22.88 -12.96
CA PRO A 250 -16.09 -23.14 -11.57
C PRO A 250 -15.92 -24.61 -11.21
N SER A 251 -16.79 -25.49 -11.70
CA SER A 251 -16.70 -26.93 -11.39
C SER A 251 -15.38 -27.54 -11.87
N GLN A 252 -14.76 -26.95 -12.89
CA GLN A 252 -13.56 -27.44 -13.56
C GLN A 252 -12.30 -26.65 -13.21
N ASN A 253 -12.40 -25.61 -12.37
CA ASN A 253 -11.34 -24.62 -12.14
C ASN A 253 -10.75 -24.07 -13.45
N ALA A 254 -11.60 -23.81 -14.43
CA ALA A 254 -11.20 -23.43 -15.78
C ALA A 254 -11.80 -22.10 -16.25
N LEU A 255 -11.19 -21.51 -17.28
CA LEU A 255 -11.64 -20.28 -17.91
C LEU A 255 -11.70 -20.47 -19.42
N ILE A 256 -12.70 -19.87 -20.08
CA ILE A 256 -12.69 -19.62 -21.51
C ILE A 256 -12.58 -18.11 -21.70
N ASN A 257 -11.70 -17.64 -22.59
CA ASN A 257 -11.64 -16.22 -22.92
C ASN A 257 -11.42 -15.96 -24.40
N ARG A 258 -11.94 -14.82 -24.85
CA ARG A 258 -11.81 -14.28 -26.20
C ARG A 258 -11.42 -12.81 -26.19
N TYR A 259 -10.51 -12.39 -25.31
CA TYR A 259 -10.13 -10.99 -25.13
C TYR A 259 -9.74 -10.26 -26.42
N GLY A 260 -8.97 -10.91 -27.31
CA GLY A 260 -8.50 -10.30 -28.56
C GLY A 260 -7.46 -9.21 -28.34
N LEU A 261 -6.52 -9.42 -27.41
CA LEU A 261 -5.38 -8.52 -27.13
C LEU A 261 -5.82 -7.08 -26.79
N ASN A 262 -6.73 -6.90 -25.82
CA ASN A 262 -7.01 -5.56 -25.31
C ASN A 262 -5.78 -4.98 -24.61
N SER A 263 -5.37 -3.76 -24.97
CA SER A 263 -4.08 -3.16 -24.60
C SER A 263 -4.16 -1.63 -24.71
N GLU A 264 -3.51 -0.92 -23.79
CA GLU A 264 -3.38 0.55 -23.81
C GLU A 264 -2.23 1.04 -24.73
N GLY A 265 -1.55 0.13 -25.43
CA GLY A 265 -0.48 0.45 -26.37
C GLY A 265 0.93 0.43 -25.77
N ALA A 266 1.94 0.30 -26.62
CA ALA A 266 3.33 0.15 -26.21
C ALA A 266 3.89 1.39 -25.49
N GLU A 267 3.50 2.58 -25.93
CA GLU A 267 3.89 3.84 -25.29
C GLU A 267 3.38 3.94 -23.86
N HIS A 268 2.11 3.60 -23.61
CA HIS A 268 1.53 3.62 -22.26
C HIS A 268 2.27 2.67 -21.33
N VAL A 269 2.50 1.43 -21.77
CA VAL A 269 3.23 0.44 -20.96
C VAL A 269 4.68 0.87 -20.73
N ALA A 270 5.34 1.44 -21.73
CA ALA A 270 6.68 2.00 -21.57
C ALA A 270 6.71 3.13 -20.52
N MET A 271 5.69 4.00 -20.48
CA MET A 271 5.58 5.04 -19.44
C MET A 271 5.46 4.45 -18.04
N GLN A 272 4.62 3.41 -17.85
CA GLN A 272 4.47 2.73 -16.55
C GLN A 272 5.78 2.09 -16.10
N LEU A 273 6.43 1.35 -17.00
CA LEU A 273 7.70 0.68 -16.70
C LEU A 273 8.83 1.68 -16.45
N ARG A 274 8.87 2.79 -17.19
CA ARG A 274 9.82 3.88 -16.94
C ARG A 274 9.64 4.48 -15.55
N GLU A 275 8.40 4.74 -15.15
CA GLU A 275 8.12 5.29 -13.83
C GLU A 275 8.55 4.34 -12.71
N ARG A 276 8.35 3.02 -12.89
CA ARG A 276 8.90 2.01 -11.96
C ARG A 276 10.42 2.14 -11.79
N VAL A 277 11.16 2.25 -12.89
CA VAL A 277 12.63 2.40 -12.86
C VAL A 277 13.02 3.70 -12.15
N ARG A 278 12.35 4.82 -12.45
CA ARG A 278 12.63 6.13 -11.83
C ARG A 278 12.35 6.15 -10.34
N MET A 279 11.23 5.57 -9.92
CA MET A 279 10.87 5.45 -8.50
C MET A 279 11.83 4.53 -7.75
N PHE A 280 12.26 3.44 -8.38
CA PHE A 280 13.32 2.58 -7.83
C PHE A 280 14.64 3.35 -7.67
N ALA A 281 15.06 4.11 -8.68
CA ALA A 281 16.27 4.93 -8.63
C ALA A 281 16.21 5.94 -7.47
N TYR A 282 15.07 6.62 -7.32
CA TYR A 282 14.84 7.58 -6.24
C TYR A 282 14.90 6.94 -4.86
N HIS A 283 14.21 5.83 -4.64
CA HIS A 283 14.20 5.13 -3.36
C HIS A 283 15.57 4.54 -2.98
N ASN A 284 16.44 4.29 -3.96
CA ASN A 284 17.82 3.84 -3.74
C ASN A 284 18.85 4.99 -3.74
N GLY A 285 18.39 6.25 -3.71
CA GLY A 285 19.27 7.43 -3.58
C GLY A 285 20.04 7.82 -4.84
N LEU A 286 19.66 7.31 -6.01
CA LEU A 286 20.32 7.62 -7.29
C LEU A 286 19.79 8.91 -7.95
N GLY A 287 18.57 9.36 -7.57
CA GLY A 287 17.93 10.56 -8.10
C GLY A 287 16.69 10.27 -8.97
N LEU A 288 16.12 11.31 -9.59
CA LEU A 288 14.88 11.26 -10.40
C LEU A 288 15.08 11.59 -11.89
N GLY A 289 16.30 12.00 -12.26
CA GLY A 289 16.68 12.42 -13.60
C GLY A 289 16.98 11.26 -14.55
N LYS A 290 17.26 11.61 -15.81
CA LYS A 290 17.63 10.63 -16.84
C LYS A 290 18.91 9.87 -16.47
N GLU A 291 19.85 10.53 -15.82
CA GLU A 291 21.11 9.92 -15.38
C GLU A 291 20.85 8.80 -14.37
N ALA A 292 19.93 9.02 -13.43
CA ALA A 292 19.55 8.02 -12.43
C ALA A 292 18.83 6.83 -13.08
N GLU A 293 17.95 7.09 -14.06
CA GLU A 293 17.31 6.07 -14.89
C GLU A 293 18.37 5.24 -15.64
N ASP A 294 19.30 5.90 -16.34
CA ASP A 294 20.37 5.25 -17.11
C ASP A 294 21.29 4.40 -16.21
N MET A 295 21.58 4.85 -14.98
CA MET A 295 22.36 4.07 -14.00
C MET A 295 21.67 2.76 -13.63
N VAL A 296 20.36 2.78 -13.36
CA VAL A 296 19.60 1.55 -13.07
C VAL A 296 19.58 0.65 -14.29
N LEU A 297 19.25 1.21 -15.46
CA LEU A 297 19.15 0.45 -16.70
C LEU A 297 20.49 -0.21 -17.10
N ASN A 298 21.62 0.42 -16.80
CA ASN A 298 22.94 -0.11 -17.13
C ASN A 298 23.56 -1.00 -16.03
N GLY A 299 22.78 -1.32 -15.00
CA GLY A 299 23.13 -2.35 -14.02
C GLY A 299 23.86 -1.83 -12.77
N GLU A 300 23.95 -0.52 -12.57
CA GLU A 300 24.76 0.02 -11.47
C GLU A 300 24.07 -0.15 -10.12
N ALA A 301 22.76 -0.41 -10.14
CA ALA A 301 21.98 -0.85 -8.99
C ALA A 301 22.11 -2.37 -8.68
N GLN A 302 22.88 -3.13 -9.46
CA GLN A 302 23.11 -4.58 -9.28
C GLN A 302 21.83 -5.42 -9.22
N VAL A 303 20.80 -4.99 -9.94
CA VAL A 303 19.54 -5.72 -10.13
C VAL A 303 19.27 -5.87 -11.64
N PRO A 304 18.51 -6.90 -12.05
CA PRO A 304 18.01 -6.98 -13.42
C PRO A 304 17.17 -5.73 -13.73
N PRO A 305 17.44 -5.01 -14.85
CA PRO A 305 16.81 -3.72 -15.13
C PRO A 305 15.28 -3.75 -15.25
N GLY A 306 14.69 -4.88 -15.63
CA GLY A 306 13.24 -5.00 -15.74
C GLY A 306 12.55 -5.31 -14.41
N SER A 307 13.03 -6.34 -13.70
CA SER A 307 12.44 -6.77 -12.43
C SER A 307 12.71 -5.80 -11.30
N LEU A 308 13.88 -5.16 -11.30
CA LEU A 308 14.38 -4.29 -10.24
C LEU A 308 14.58 -5.02 -8.89
N VAL A 309 14.60 -6.36 -8.91
CA VAL A 309 14.71 -7.20 -7.72
C VAL A 309 15.74 -8.31 -7.97
N PRO A 310 16.74 -8.50 -7.10
CA PRO A 310 17.69 -9.61 -7.23
C PRO A 310 16.97 -10.96 -7.16
N GLY A 311 17.34 -11.88 -8.04
CA GLY A 311 16.72 -13.21 -8.11
C GLY A 311 15.44 -13.27 -8.94
N LYS A 312 15.08 -12.18 -9.64
CA LYS A 312 13.82 -12.07 -10.39
C LYS A 312 13.99 -11.50 -11.79
N MET A 313 13.05 -11.80 -12.68
CA MET A 313 13.00 -11.24 -14.05
C MET A 313 11.61 -10.75 -14.43
N LEU A 314 11.55 -9.62 -15.13
CA LEU A 314 10.35 -9.10 -15.77
C LEU A 314 10.35 -9.45 -17.26
N LEU A 315 9.30 -10.15 -17.67
CA LEU A 315 8.98 -10.43 -19.07
C LEU A 315 7.95 -9.41 -19.57
N VAL A 316 8.15 -8.88 -20.77
CA VAL A 316 7.17 -8.03 -21.45
C VAL A 316 6.72 -8.71 -22.74
N GLN A 317 5.46 -9.16 -22.76
CA GLN A 317 4.88 -9.81 -23.92
C GLN A 317 4.28 -8.80 -24.89
N MET A 318 4.59 -8.95 -26.17
CA MET A 318 4.11 -8.11 -27.26
C MET A 318 3.39 -8.93 -28.33
N ALA A 319 2.48 -8.29 -29.06
CA ALA A 319 1.69 -8.85 -30.14
C ALA A 319 1.37 -7.78 -31.18
N LYS A 320 0.94 -8.20 -32.38
CA LYS A 320 0.46 -7.27 -33.42
C LYS A 320 -0.88 -6.63 -33.06
N ASN A 321 -1.17 -5.48 -33.66
CA ASN A 321 -2.52 -4.92 -33.62
C ASN A 321 -3.50 -5.76 -34.45
N LYS A 322 -4.79 -5.76 -34.07
CA LYS A 322 -5.84 -6.49 -34.79
C LYS A 322 -6.03 -5.99 -36.23
N ILE A 323 -5.85 -4.70 -36.45
CA ILE A 323 -6.05 -4.04 -37.76
C ILE A 323 -4.93 -4.32 -38.76
N THR A 324 -3.77 -4.78 -38.29
CA THR A 324 -2.61 -5.09 -39.14
C THR A 324 -2.92 -6.31 -40.00
N PRO A 325 -2.88 -6.19 -41.35
CA PRO A 325 -3.27 -7.26 -42.26
C PRO A 325 -2.45 -8.54 -42.05
N ASP A 326 -3.12 -9.69 -41.94
CA ASP A 326 -2.48 -10.97 -41.60
C ASP A 326 -1.48 -11.47 -42.66
N GLY A 327 -1.66 -11.06 -43.93
CA GLY A 327 -0.77 -11.42 -45.04
C GLY A 327 0.43 -10.48 -45.24
N ASP A 328 0.50 -9.36 -44.51
CA ASP A 328 1.60 -8.39 -44.62
C ASP A 328 2.63 -8.64 -43.52
N ILE A 329 3.55 -9.59 -43.76
CA ILE A 329 4.57 -9.98 -42.79
C ILE A 329 5.49 -8.81 -42.41
N GLU A 330 5.75 -7.86 -43.32
CA GLU A 330 6.58 -6.70 -43.02
C GLU A 330 5.84 -5.70 -42.12
N ALA A 331 4.53 -5.49 -42.31
CA ALA A 331 3.72 -4.71 -41.37
C ALA A 331 3.64 -5.36 -39.99
N ILE A 332 3.48 -6.68 -39.93
CA ILE A 332 3.47 -7.42 -38.68
C ILE A 332 4.84 -7.32 -37.98
N ALA A 333 5.95 -7.46 -38.72
CA ALA A 333 7.28 -7.26 -38.17
C ALA A 333 7.45 -5.84 -37.61
N ARG A 334 6.95 -4.81 -38.32
CA ARG A 334 6.95 -3.41 -37.84
C ARG A 334 6.17 -3.21 -36.56
N ASP A 335 5.02 -3.88 -36.39
CA ASP A 335 4.27 -3.85 -35.14
C ASP A 335 5.15 -4.35 -33.98
N TYR A 336 5.78 -5.52 -34.14
CA TYR A 336 6.65 -6.05 -33.10
C TYR A 336 7.86 -5.16 -32.83
N THR A 337 8.55 -4.66 -33.86
CA THR A 337 9.72 -3.78 -33.65
C THR A 337 9.34 -2.45 -33.02
N PHE A 338 8.16 -1.89 -33.34
CA PHE A 338 7.64 -0.70 -32.65
C PHE A 338 7.47 -0.96 -31.15
N CYS A 339 6.93 -2.11 -30.76
CA CYS A 339 6.86 -2.51 -29.35
C CYS A 339 8.27 -2.63 -28.73
N VAL A 340 9.22 -3.25 -29.43
CA VAL A 340 10.61 -3.40 -28.96
C VAL A 340 11.25 -2.03 -28.71
N GLU A 341 11.14 -1.08 -29.63
CA GLU A 341 11.71 0.26 -29.53
C GLU A 341 11.28 1.00 -28.25
N HIS A 342 10.06 0.77 -27.78
CA HIS A 342 9.51 1.39 -26.58
C HIS A 342 9.78 0.58 -25.29
N LEU A 343 9.74 -0.75 -25.39
CA LEU A 343 9.67 -1.64 -24.21
C LEU A 343 11.02 -2.27 -23.84
N ALA A 344 11.94 -2.41 -24.80
CA ALA A 344 13.20 -3.16 -24.63
C ALA A 344 14.06 -2.64 -23.48
N LYS A 345 14.07 -1.33 -23.23
CA LYS A 345 14.86 -0.72 -22.16
C LYS A 345 14.44 -1.24 -20.78
N TYR A 346 13.15 -1.54 -20.60
CA TYR A 346 12.56 -1.85 -19.30
C TYR A 346 12.19 -3.34 -19.11
N ALA A 347 12.59 -4.21 -20.04
CA ALA A 347 12.35 -5.65 -19.94
C ALA A 347 13.66 -6.41 -19.66
N ASP A 348 13.61 -7.48 -18.88
CA ASP A 348 14.70 -8.46 -18.86
C ASP A 348 14.59 -9.40 -20.05
N VAL A 349 13.35 -9.73 -20.42
CA VAL A 349 13.02 -10.59 -21.55
C VAL A 349 11.81 -10.03 -22.32
N LEU A 350 11.90 -9.95 -23.63
CA LEU A 350 10.82 -9.63 -24.55
C LEU A 350 10.19 -10.93 -25.06
N VAL A 351 8.86 -11.00 -25.09
CA VAL A 351 8.13 -12.19 -25.52
C VAL A 351 7.27 -11.91 -26.74
N VAL A 352 7.57 -12.55 -27.87
CA VAL A 352 6.78 -12.47 -29.12
C VAL A 352 5.58 -13.43 -29.02
N ASN A 353 4.36 -12.90 -28.99
CA ASN A 353 3.15 -13.73 -28.92
C ASN A 353 2.53 -13.97 -30.30
N VAL A 354 2.72 -15.18 -30.81
CA VAL A 354 2.12 -15.68 -32.06
C VAL A 354 1.03 -16.75 -31.81
N SER A 355 0.51 -16.85 -30.58
CA SER A 355 -0.25 -18.05 -30.13
C SER A 355 -1.66 -17.79 -29.60
N SER A 356 -2.08 -16.53 -29.47
CA SER A 356 -3.46 -16.20 -29.08
C SER A 356 -4.48 -16.74 -30.10
N PRO A 357 -5.49 -17.53 -29.68
CA PRO A 357 -6.57 -17.98 -30.57
C PRO A 357 -7.60 -16.89 -30.86
N ASN A 358 -7.49 -15.74 -30.19
CA ASN A 358 -8.54 -14.73 -30.12
C ASN A 358 -8.33 -13.56 -31.09
N THR A 359 -7.22 -13.60 -31.83
CA THR A 359 -6.85 -12.64 -32.86
C THR A 359 -6.78 -13.43 -34.18
N PRO A 360 -7.63 -13.13 -35.18
CA PRO A 360 -7.58 -13.78 -36.48
C PRO A 360 -6.17 -13.76 -37.10
N GLY A 361 -5.81 -14.83 -37.81
CA GLY A 361 -4.52 -14.98 -38.51
C GLY A 361 -3.27 -15.11 -37.63
N LEU A 362 -3.35 -14.80 -36.33
CA LEU A 362 -2.15 -14.71 -35.48
C LEU A 362 -1.42 -16.05 -35.34
N ARG A 363 -2.15 -17.16 -35.26
CA ARG A 363 -1.54 -18.50 -35.14
C ARG A 363 -0.90 -19.00 -36.42
N ASP A 364 -1.35 -18.49 -37.56
CA ASP A 364 -0.80 -18.84 -38.87
C ASP A 364 0.64 -18.30 -39.02
N LEU A 365 0.99 -17.27 -38.23
CA LEU A 365 2.36 -16.74 -38.13
C LEU A 365 3.37 -17.73 -37.54
N GLN A 366 2.94 -18.87 -37.01
CA GLN A 366 3.83 -19.92 -36.52
C GLN A 366 4.42 -20.78 -37.65
N ALA A 367 3.98 -20.57 -38.90
CA ALA A 367 4.65 -21.15 -40.06
C ALA A 367 6.10 -20.66 -40.16
N VAL A 368 7.01 -21.55 -40.58
CA VAL A 368 8.47 -21.36 -40.50
C VAL A 368 8.93 -20.03 -41.11
N GLY A 369 8.51 -19.71 -42.32
CA GLY A 369 8.91 -18.50 -43.05
C GLY A 369 8.50 -17.21 -42.32
N PRO A 370 7.19 -16.94 -42.15
CA PRO A 370 6.70 -15.79 -41.40
C PRO A 370 7.31 -15.67 -40.00
N LEU A 371 7.39 -16.78 -39.27
CA LEU A 371 7.92 -16.81 -37.92
C LEU A 371 9.40 -16.38 -37.89
N THR A 372 10.23 -16.97 -38.76
CA THR A 372 11.66 -16.65 -38.84
C THR A 372 11.88 -15.17 -39.15
N ARG A 373 11.10 -14.61 -40.09
CA ARG A 373 11.20 -13.20 -40.48
C ARG A 373 10.85 -12.25 -39.33
N ILE A 374 9.74 -12.50 -38.65
CA ILE A 374 9.28 -11.68 -37.51
C ILE A 374 10.27 -11.78 -36.36
N LEU A 375 10.69 -12.99 -35.99
CA LEU A 375 11.60 -13.20 -34.87
C LEU A 375 12.98 -12.58 -35.15
N GLY A 376 13.51 -12.69 -36.38
CA GLY A 376 14.76 -12.06 -36.76
C GLY A 376 14.73 -10.54 -36.60
N ALA A 377 13.66 -9.89 -37.10
CA ALA A 377 13.49 -8.45 -36.96
C ALA A 377 13.41 -8.00 -35.48
N VAL A 378 12.73 -8.79 -34.64
CA VAL A 378 12.65 -8.53 -33.20
C VAL A 378 14.01 -8.67 -32.52
N VAL A 379 14.76 -9.73 -32.84
CA VAL A 379 16.10 -9.97 -32.27
C VAL A 379 17.07 -8.86 -32.66
N ASP A 380 17.06 -8.43 -33.92
CA ASP A 380 17.87 -7.30 -34.39
C ASP A 380 17.53 -6.01 -33.65
N SER A 381 16.24 -5.71 -33.51
CA SER A 381 15.76 -4.53 -32.76
C SER A 381 16.11 -4.60 -31.26
N ALA A 382 15.97 -5.77 -30.63
CA ALA A 382 16.34 -5.98 -29.23
C ALA A 382 17.85 -5.80 -28.99
N ASN A 383 18.68 -6.27 -29.92
CA ASN A 383 20.14 -6.09 -29.89
C ASN A 383 20.55 -4.62 -30.09
N ALA A 384 19.74 -3.83 -30.82
CA ALA A 384 19.95 -2.39 -30.99
C ALA A 384 19.57 -1.56 -29.75
N CYS A 385 18.85 -2.13 -28.77
CA CYS A 385 18.45 -1.43 -27.55
C CYS A 385 19.64 -0.79 -26.82
N GLU A 386 19.56 0.49 -26.48
CA GLU A 386 20.61 1.24 -25.78
C GLU A 386 20.69 0.88 -24.29
N ARG A 387 21.22 -0.31 -23.99
CA ARG A 387 21.51 -0.80 -22.65
C ARG A 387 22.80 -1.63 -22.66
N LYS A 388 23.55 -1.63 -21.54
CA LYS A 388 24.76 -2.45 -21.38
C LYS A 388 24.48 -3.94 -21.53
N THR A 389 23.40 -4.42 -20.91
CA THR A 389 22.91 -5.80 -21.04
C THR A 389 21.67 -5.79 -21.94
N LYS A 390 21.67 -6.50 -23.06
CA LYS A 390 20.49 -6.53 -23.96
C LYS A 390 19.38 -7.40 -23.37
N PRO A 391 18.09 -7.06 -23.56
CA PRO A 391 17.00 -7.96 -23.17
C PRO A 391 17.08 -9.24 -24.00
N LYS A 392 16.66 -10.34 -23.39
CA LYS A 392 16.52 -11.63 -24.09
C LYS A 392 15.24 -11.66 -24.90
N VAL A 393 15.18 -12.47 -25.95
CA VAL A 393 13.98 -12.63 -26.76
C VAL A 393 13.47 -14.06 -26.63
N MET A 394 12.17 -14.21 -26.38
CA MET A 394 11.48 -15.48 -26.41
C MET A 394 10.25 -15.42 -27.32
N VAL A 395 9.80 -16.58 -27.80
CA VAL A 395 8.53 -16.71 -28.55
C VAL A 395 7.53 -17.56 -27.77
N LYS A 396 6.26 -17.15 -27.72
CA LYS A 396 5.19 -17.91 -27.08
C LYS A 396 4.31 -18.61 -28.09
N VAL A 397 4.27 -19.94 -28.02
CA VAL A 397 3.70 -20.83 -29.05
C VAL A 397 2.40 -21.48 -28.60
N SER A 398 1.55 -21.82 -29.56
CA SER A 398 0.24 -22.40 -29.29
C SER A 398 0.39 -23.85 -28.84
N PRO A 399 -0.44 -24.33 -27.90
CA PRO A 399 -0.51 -25.76 -27.63
C PRO A 399 -1.22 -26.51 -28.76
N ASP A 400 -1.85 -25.80 -29.71
CA ASP A 400 -2.64 -26.41 -30.79
C ASP A 400 -1.85 -26.71 -32.07
N GLU A 401 -0.65 -26.14 -32.23
CA GLU A 401 0.29 -26.54 -33.28
C GLU A 401 1.17 -27.67 -32.71
N ASP A 402 0.62 -28.88 -32.69
CA ASP A 402 1.21 -30.03 -32.00
C ASP A 402 1.58 -31.20 -32.93
N SER A 403 1.59 -31.03 -34.25
CA SER A 403 2.21 -32.02 -35.15
C SER A 403 3.75 -32.00 -35.01
N GLU A 404 4.41 -33.10 -35.37
CA GLU A 404 5.89 -33.16 -35.31
C GLU A 404 6.53 -32.13 -36.26
N GLU A 405 5.97 -31.99 -37.47
CA GLU A 405 6.45 -31.08 -38.51
C GLU A 405 6.29 -29.61 -38.08
N GLN A 406 5.19 -29.29 -37.39
CA GLN A 406 4.94 -27.95 -36.87
C GLN A 406 5.94 -27.59 -35.77
N ILE A 407 6.15 -28.49 -34.80
CA ILE A 407 7.12 -28.27 -33.71
C ILE A 407 8.53 -28.13 -34.28
N GLU A 408 8.90 -28.98 -35.24
CA GLU A 408 10.20 -28.94 -35.91
C GLU A 408 10.41 -27.62 -36.66
N GLY A 409 9.42 -27.18 -37.43
CA GLY A 409 9.46 -25.89 -38.12
C GLY A 409 9.59 -24.69 -37.17
N ILE A 410 8.88 -24.70 -36.04
CA ILE A 410 9.00 -23.67 -35.00
C ILE A 410 10.40 -23.69 -34.37
N CYS A 411 10.95 -24.87 -34.06
CA CYS A 411 12.29 -25.00 -33.50
C CYS A 411 13.37 -24.52 -34.49
N ALA A 412 13.21 -24.81 -35.78
CA ALA A 412 14.08 -24.31 -36.83
C ALA A 412 14.04 -22.77 -36.90
N ALA A 413 12.85 -22.17 -36.87
CA ALA A 413 12.69 -20.71 -36.83
C ALA A 413 13.33 -20.07 -35.57
N VAL A 414 13.20 -20.69 -34.40
CA VAL A 414 13.84 -20.23 -33.15
C VAL A 414 15.36 -20.23 -33.26
N TRP A 415 15.94 -21.27 -33.87
CA TRP A 415 17.39 -21.31 -34.11
C TRP A 415 17.84 -20.28 -35.14
N ALA A 416 17.17 -20.22 -36.29
CA ALA A 416 17.53 -19.35 -37.40
C ALA A 416 17.43 -17.85 -37.06
N SER A 417 16.45 -17.47 -36.24
CA SER A 417 16.22 -16.08 -35.84
C SER A 417 17.11 -15.59 -34.69
N GLY A 418 17.82 -16.48 -34.00
CA GLY A 418 18.65 -16.11 -32.84
C GLY A 418 17.87 -15.89 -31.53
N VAL A 419 16.59 -16.26 -31.47
CA VAL A 419 15.75 -16.19 -30.25
C VAL A 419 16.36 -17.02 -29.12
N ASP A 420 16.35 -16.52 -27.89
CA ASP A 420 17.01 -17.17 -26.74
C ASP A 420 16.19 -18.33 -26.14
N GLY A 421 14.87 -18.36 -26.35
CA GLY A 421 14.02 -19.42 -25.82
C GLY A 421 12.56 -19.43 -26.31
N VAL A 422 11.81 -20.41 -25.84
CA VAL A 422 10.39 -20.60 -26.18
C VAL A 422 9.54 -20.71 -24.92
N ILE A 423 8.36 -20.09 -24.94
CA ILE A 423 7.30 -20.33 -23.96
C ILE A 423 6.31 -21.30 -24.59
N VAL A 424 6.35 -22.56 -24.16
CA VAL A 424 5.49 -23.63 -24.66
C VAL A 424 4.14 -23.54 -23.97
N GLY A 425 3.13 -23.24 -24.78
CA GLY A 425 1.73 -23.21 -24.37
C GLY A 425 1.12 -21.81 -24.40
N ASN A 426 -0.20 -21.84 -24.39
CA ASN A 426 -1.14 -20.73 -24.32
C ASN A 426 -2.50 -21.40 -24.06
N THR A 427 -3.60 -20.71 -24.25
CA THR A 427 -4.94 -21.30 -24.25
C THR A 427 -5.17 -22.20 -25.46
N THR A 428 -6.06 -23.19 -25.35
CA THR A 428 -6.41 -24.12 -26.44
C THR A 428 -7.80 -23.84 -27.00
N LYS A 429 -7.99 -24.03 -28.30
CA LYS A 429 -9.33 -24.05 -28.92
C LYS A 429 -10.09 -25.35 -28.63
N LYS A 430 -9.38 -26.42 -28.22
CA LYS A 430 -10.00 -27.69 -27.84
C LYS A 430 -10.85 -27.50 -26.57
N ARG A 431 -11.88 -28.33 -26.39
CA ARG A 431 -12.70 -28.39 -25.17
C ARG A 431 -12.43 -29.76 -24.52
N PRO A 432 -11.53 -29.83 -23.53
CA PRO A 432 -11.13 -31.10 -22.96
C PRO A 432 -12.24 -31.70 -22.10
N ASP A 433 -12.15 -33.01 -21.88
CA ASP A 433 -13.05 -33.74 -20.99
C ASP A 433 -12.99 -33.20 -19.56
N THR A 434 -14.08 -33.39 -18.83
CA THR A 434 -14.19 -32.98 -17.43
C THR A 434 -13.28 -33.81 -16.53
N ILE A 435 -12.87 -33.20 -15.41
CA ILE A 435 -12.11 -33.87 -14.35
C ILE A 435 -12.95 -33.79 -13.05
N PRO A 436 -13.26 -34.93 -12.40
CA PRO A 436 -12.97 -36.30 -12.84
C PRO A 436 -13.78 -36.71 -14.08
N LYS A 437 -13.28 -37.70 -14.83
CA LYS A 437 -13.96 -38.21 -16.04
C LYS A 437 -15.38 -38.65 -15.72
N GLY A 438 -16.33 -38.28 -16.58
CA GLY A 438 -17.75 -38.60 -16.40
C GLY A 438 -18.49 -37.67 -15.44
N TYR A 439 -17.85 -36.61 -14.94
CA TYR A 439 -18.54 -35.57 -14.17
C TYR A 439 -19.57 -34.85 -15.05
N GLU A 440 -20.83 -34.85 -14.61
CA GLU A 440 -21.91 -34.11 -15.25
C GLU A 440 -21.83 -32.63 -14.88
N LEU A 441 -21.64 -31.78 -15.90
CA LEU A 441 -21.55 -30.35 -15.72
C LEU A 441 -22.94 -29.74 -15.49
N PRO A 442 -23.04 -28.66 -14.69
CA PRO A 442 -24.22 -27.81 -14.67
C PRO A 442 -24.57 -27.31 -16.08
N GLU A 443 -25.87 -27.17 -16.39
CA GLU A 443 -26.35 -26.75 -17.72
C GLU A 443 -25.73 -25.45 -18.21
N GLU A 444 -25.54 -24.49 -17.30
CA GLU A 444 -24.87 -23.22 -17.61
C GLU A 444 -23.43 -23.44 -18.07
N GLU A 445 -22.65 -24.29 -17.38
CA GLU A 445 -21.27 -24.58 -17.73
C GLU A 445 -21.17 -25.37 -19.04
N VAL A 446 -22.13 -26.27 -19.33
CA VAL A 446 -22.26 -26.93 -20.64
C VAL A 446 -22.45 -25.88 -21.74
N ARG A 447 -23.32 -24.87 -21.51
CA ARG A 447 -23.54 -23.78 -22.45
C ARG A 447 -22.28 -22.94 -22.63
N LEU A 448 -21.57 -22.62 -21.54
CA LEU A 448 -20.32 -21.87 -21.59
C LEU A 448 -19.21 -22.60 -22.35
N LEU A 449 -19.17 -23.94 -22.35
CA LEU A 449 -18.19 -24.69 -23.16
C LEU A 449 -18.36 -24.45 -24.67
N THR A 450 -19.56 -24.05 -25.13
CA THR A 450 -19.82 -23.70 -26.53
C THR A 450 -19.31 -22.32 -26.92
N GLU A 451 -18.94 -21.47 -25.95
CA GLU A 451 -18.42 -20.14 -26.20
C GLU A 451 -17.13 -20.18 -27.01
N VAL A 452 -17.00 -19.26 -27.97
CA VAL A 452 -15.76 -19.09 -28.74
C VAL A 452 -14.66 -18.51 -27.84
N GLY A 453 -13.45 -19.03 -28.00
CA GLY A 453 -12.27 -18.54 -27.31
C GLY A 453 -11.31 -19.65 -26.91
N GLY A 454 -10.20 -19.24 -26.30
CA GLY A 454 -9.22 -20.13 -25.72
C GLY A 454 -9.64 -20.63 -24.33
N TYR A 455 -9.59 -21.96 -24.14
CA TYR A 455 -9.74 -22.64 -22.87
C TYR A 455 -8.42 -22.64 -22.09
N SER A 456 -8.51 -22.47 -20.77
CA SER A 456 -7.41 -22.63 -19.82
C SER A 456 -7.90 -23.31 -18.55
N GLY A 457 -7.15 -24.28 -18.03
CA GLY A 457 -7.55 -25.01 -16.83
C GLY A 457 -6.68 -26.24 -16.58
N PRO A 458 -6.88 -26.93 -15.44
CA PRO A 458 -6.13 -28.13 -15.05
C PRO A 458 -6.03 -29.20 -16.15
N GLN A 459 -7.07 -29.32 -16.97
CA GLN A 459 -7.22 -30.28 -18.06
C GLN A 459 -6.13 -30.15 -19.13
N MET A 460 -5.45 -29.00 -19.21
CA MET A 460 -4.37 -28.78 -20.16
C MET A 460 -3.03 -29.36 -19.73
N PHE A 461 -2.90 -29.78 -18.47
CA PHE A 461 -1.61 -30.12 -17.88
C PHE A 461 -0.87 -31.23 -18.65
N GLU A 462 -1.51 -32.38 -18.86
CA GLU A 462 -0.89 -33.53 -19.54
C GLU A 462 -0.38 -33.19 -20.95
N ARG A 463 -1.17 -32.40 -21.70
CA ARG A 463 -0.77 -31.95 -23.02
C ARG A 463 0.40 -30.97 -22.96
N THR A 464 0.38 -30.07 -21.99
CA THR A 464 1.48 -29.10 -21.78
C THR A 464 2.76 -29.84 -21.42
N LEU A 465 2.70 -30.83 -20.54
CA LEU A 465 3.82 -31.69 -20.16
C LEU A 465 4.40 -32.43 -21.37
N SER A 466 3.54 -33.07 -22.16
CA SER A 466 3.95 -33.76 -23.40
C SER A 466 4.63 -32.82 -24.40
N LEU A 467 4.05 -31.63 -24.61
CA LEU A 467 4.62 -30.63 -25.51
C LEU A 467 5.99 -30.14 -25.06
N VAL A 468 6.17 -29.85 -23.77
CA VAL A 468 7.47 -29.42 -23.22
C VAL A 468 8.56 -30.44 -23.54
N GLY A 469 8.30 -31.73 -23.31
CA GLY A 469 9.26 -32.79 -23.62
C GLY A 469 9.60 -32.88 -25.12
N ARG A 470 8.61 -32.69 -26.00
CA ARG A 470 8.81 -32.69 -27.46
C ARG A 470 9.63 -31.49 -27.93
N TYR A 471 9.32 -30.29 -27.44
CA TYR A 471 10.10 -29.09 -27.70
C TYR A 471 11.54 -29.20 -27.17
N ARG A 472 11.74 -29.71 -25.95
CA ARG A 472 13.08 -29.97 -25.40
C ARG A 472 13.89 -30.89 -26.31
N SER A 473 13.32 -32.04 -26.66
CA SER A 473 13.94 -33.03 -27.55
C SER A 473 14.35 -32.45 -28.89
N LYS A 474 13.50 -31.62 -29.52
CA LYS A 474 13.78 -30.99 -30.81
C LYS A 474 14.81 -29.86 -30.69
N LEU A 475 14.71 -28.99 -29.68
CA LEU A 475 15.65 -27.89 -29.48
C LEU A 475 17.07 -28.37 -29.16
N ASP A 476 17.22 -29.49 -28.45
CA ASP A 476 18.53 -30.11 -28.14
C ASP A 476 19.26 -30.67 -29.37
N GLN A 477 18.55 -30.90 -30.47
CA GLN A 477 19.17 -31.33 -31.72
C GLN A 477 20.04 -30.22 -32.32
N GLY A 478 19.78 -28.96 -31.96
CA GLY A 478 20.49 -27.79 -32.45
C GLY A 478 19.84 -27.20 -33.71
N PRO A 479 20.48 -26.20 -34.34
CA PRO A 479 20.07 -25.71 -35.64
C PRO A 479 20.13 -26.87 -36.63
N GLN A 480 19.06 -27.05 -37.40
CA GLN A 480 19.08 -27.97 -38.52
C GLN A 480 19.89 -27.31 -39.63
N ASP A 481 20.86 -28.03 -40.20
CA ASP A 481 21.50 -27.61 -41.43
C ASP A 481 20.39 -27.49 -42.48
N GLU A 482 20.25 -26.33 -43.13
CA GLU A 482 19.47 -26.28 -44.36
C GLU A 482 20.06 -27.35 -45.25
N ALA A 483 19.26 -28.38 -45.57
CA ALA A 483 19.67 -29.39 -46.51
C ALA A 483 20.23 -28.67 -47.73
N GLU A 484 21.47 -29.00 -48.10
CA GLU A 484 22.07 -28.70 -49.40
C GLU A 484 21.26 -29.40 -50.49
N ASP A 485 20.00 -29.01 -50.67
CA ASP A 485 19.10 -29.53 -51.70
C ASP A 485 18.13 -28.42 -52.13
N ALA A 486 18.71 -27.29 -52.54
CA ALA A 486 18.24 -26.62 -53.73
C ALA A 486 19.18 -27.09 -54.85
N GLY A 487 18.74 -28.12 -55.57
CA GLY A 487 19.41 -28.60 -56.77
C GLY A 487 19.78 -27.46 -57.71
N GLU A 488 20.86 -27.68 -58.44
CA GLU A 488 21.25 -26.89 -59.60
C GLU A 488 20.06 -26.74 -60.57
N GLU A 489 19.28 -25.68 -60.45
CA GLU A 489 18.42 -25.21 -61.53
C GLU A 489 18.50 -23.68 -61.65
N GLY A 490 19.08 -23.26 -62.78
CA GLY A 490 18.61 -22.08 -63.51
C GLY A 490 19.10 -20.72 -63.03
N SER A 491 20.26 -20.31 -63.55
CA SER A 491 20.66 -18.91 -63.74
C SER A 491 19.46 -18.00 -64.05
N THR A 492 19.15 -17.07 -63.14
CA THR A 492 18.11 -16.04 -63.26
C THR A 492 18.50 -14.90 -64.21
N ARG A 493 19.03 -15.25 -65.38
CA ARG A 493 19.31 -14.29 -66.47
C ARG A 493 18.39 -14.41 -67.69
N ASP A 494 17.56 -15.45 -67.80
CA ASP A 494 16.76 -15.68 -69.01
C ASP A 494 15.23 -15.52 -68.87
N VAL A 495 14.71 -15.09 -67.71
CA VAL A 495 13.25 -14.90 -67.52
C VAL A 495 12.81 -13.44 -67.72
N ALA A 496 13.75 -12.48 -67.74
CA ALA A 496 13.44 -11.06 -67.96
C ALA A 496 13.36 -10.66 -69.45
N GLU A 497 13.84 -11.50 -70.38
CA GLU A 497 13.86 -11.17 -71.82
C GLU A 497 12.67 -11.71 -72.61
N SER A 498 11.91 -12.66 -72.04
CA SER A 498 10.76 -13.27 -72.73
C SER A 498 9.41 -12.57 -72.47
N ALA A 499 9.33 -11.73 -71.43
CA ALA A 499 8.10 -11.00 -71.07
C ALA A 499 7.96 -9.62 -71.75
N LEU A 500 8.99 -9.12 -72.43
CA LEU A 500 8.99 -7.78 -73.06
C LEU A 500 8.76 -7.81 -74.59
N LYS A 501 8.35 -8.95 -75.16
CA LYS A 501 8.03 -9.08 -76.61
C LYS A 501 6.57 -9.32 -76.95
N MET A 502 5.67 -9.32 -75.96
CA MET A 502 4.23 -9.32 -76.20
C MET A 502 3.60 -8.14 -75.47
N VAL A 503 3.54 -7.00 -76.15
CA VAL A 503 2.50 -5.94 -76.09
C VAL A 503 3.12 -4.72 -76.78
N THR A 504 2.90 -4.56 -78.09
CA THR A 504 2.70 -3.27 -78.80
C THR A 504 2.33 -3.52 -80.27
N HIS A 505 1.03 -3.67 -80.53
CA HIS A 505 0.33 -3.14 -81.71
C HIS A 505 -0.92 -2.49 -81.10
N THR A 506 -1.06 -1.16 -81.05
CA THR A 506 -1.46 -0.34 -82.19
C THR A 506 -1.17 1.17 -81.97
N GLY A 507 -0.73 1.81 -83.07
CA GLY A 507 -0.90 3.19 -83.54
C GLY A 507 -1.16 4.40 -82.62
N GLY A 508 -0.37 5.46 -82.84
CA GLY A 508 -0.76 6.87 -82.64
C GLY A 508 0.38 7.79 -82.16
N THR A 509 0.83 8.72 -83.02
CA THR A 509 1.88 9.74 -82.76
C THR A 509 1.29 11.06 -82.20
N PRO A 510 2.07 12.14 -81.94
CA PRO A 510 2.74 12.44 -80.68
C PRO A 510 2.31 13.80 -80.08
N ASP A 511 2.52 14.05 -78.78
CA ASP A 511 2.69 15.44 -78.31
C ASP A 511 3.58 15.54 -77.06
N GLU A 512 4.31 16.65 -77.02
CA GLU A 512 5.44 16.97 -76.17
C GLU A 512 5.02 17.39 -74.74
N ARG A 513 5.77 16.95 -73.73
CA ARG A 513 6.58 17.83 -72.85
C ARG A 513 7.25 17.07 -71.71
N SER A 514 8.54 17.30 -71.65
CA SER A 514 9.51 17.04 -70.58
C SER A 514 9.13 17.70 -69.26
N GLU A 515 9.46 17.05 -68.14
CA GLU A 515 10.29 17.67 -67.10
C GLU A 515 10.97 16.60 -66.24
N GLU A 516 12.29 16.78 -66.12
CA GLU A 516 13.25 15.98 -65.36
C GLU A 516 13.06 16.17 -63.86
N LEU A 517 13.31 15.12 -63.07
CA LEU A 517 13.97 15.29 -61.77
C LEU A 517 14.80 14.04 -61.44
N SER A 518 16.04 14.35 -61.12
CA SER A 518 17.24 13.52 -61.12
C SER A 518 17.37 12.59 -59.93
N ALA A 519 18.06 11.48 -60.18
CA ALA A 519 18.51 10.48 -59.23
C ALA A 519 19.56 11.00 -58.22
N SER A 520 19.46 10.49 -56.99
CA SER A 520 20.57 10.12 -56.11
C SER A 520 20.07 8.89 -55.34
N GLY A 521 20.68 7.70 -55.32
CA GLY A 521 22.11 7.42 -55.20
C GLY A 521 22.40 7.04 -53.76
N SER A 522 21.97 5.86 -53.30
CA SER A 522 22.39 5.32 -51.99
C SER A 522 22.40 3.79 -52.00
N SER A 523 23.57 3.26 -51.70
CA SER A 523 24.07 1.90 -51.75
C SER A 523 23.41 0.91 -50.79
N THR A 524 23.09 -0.29 -51.29
CA THR A 524 22.77 -1.49 -50.51
C THR A 524 24.06 -2.08 -49.90
N PRO A 525 24.12 -2.44 -48.60
CA PRO A 525 25.28 -3.14 -48.05
C PRO A 525 25.20 -4.64 -48.39
N ALA A 526 26.33 -5.18 -48.85
CA ALA A 526 26.52 -6.60 -49.08
C ALA A 526 26.41 -7.43 -47.78
N GLY A 527 25.64 -8.52 -47.84
CA GLY A 527 25.46 -9.46 -46.74
C GLY A 527 26.77 -10.11 -46.30
N LYS A 528 27.06 -10.04 -45.00
CA LYS A 528 28.14 -10.83 -44.37
C LYS A 528 27.69 -12.29 -44.28
N LYS A 529 28.45 -13.20 -44.90
CA LYS A 529 28.35 -14.65 -44.65
C LYS A 529 28.77 -14.93 -43.20
N THR A 530 27.85 -15.44 -42.39
CA THR A 530 28.10 -15.93 -41.03
C THR A 530 28.86 -17.26 -41.10
N LYS A 531 29.92 -17.37 -40.32
CA LYS A 531 30.77 -18.57 -40.19
C LYS A 531 30.02 -19.60 -39.35
N ALA A 532 29.96 -20.86 -39.77
CA ALA A 532 29.28 -21.94 -39.05
C ALA A 532 29.83 -22.08 -37.62
N THR A 533 28.99 -21.86 -36.61
CA THR A 533 29.30 -22.04 -35.19
C THR A 533 29.29 -23.53 -34.86
N LYS A 534 30.30 -24.05 -34.16
CA LYS A 534 30.31 -25.47 -33.77
C LYS A 534 29.18 -25.74 -32.77
N LYS A 535 28.56 -26.93 -32.85
CA LYS A 535 27.46 -27.35 -31.97
C LYS A 535 27.81 -27.29 -30.48
N GLU A 536 29.08 -27.49 -30.13
CA GLU A 536 29.61 -27.42 -28.76
C GLU A 536 29.64 -25.99 -28.18
N ASP A 537 29.59 -24.96 -29.03
CA ASP A 537 29.61 -23.55 -28.62
C ASP A 537 28.19 -22.94 -28.52
N LEU A 538 27.15 -23.71 -28.87
CA LEU A 538 25.77 -23.23 -28.88
C LEU A 538 25.13 -23.34 -27.48
N GLN A 539 24.64 -22.21 -26.98
CA GLN A 539 23.88 -22.19 -25.73
C GLN A 539 22.53 -22.91 -25.92
N PRO A 540 22.14 -23.81 -25.00
CA PRO A 540 20.83 -24.44 -25.04
C PRO A 540 19.70 -23.41 -24.99
N LYS A 541 18.67 -23.60 -25.83
CA LYS A 541 17.47 -22.75 -25.79
C LYS A 541 16.69 -22.97 -24.49
N VAL A 542 16.29 -21.88 -23.86
CA VAL A 542 15.49 -21.91 -22.62
C VAL A 542 14.03 -22.23 -22.95
N ILE A 543 13.38 -23.04 -22.11
CA ILE A 543 11.95 -23.37 -22.24
C ILE A 543 11.22 -22.92 -20.99
N PHE A 544 10.20 -22.09 -21.15
CA PHE A 544 9.18 -21.86 -20.11
C PHE A 544 7.91 -22.61 -20.51
N ALA A 545 7.13 -23.07 -19.54
CA ALA A 545 5.90 -23.80 -19.79
C ALA A 545 4.70 -23.09 -19.16
N THR A 546 3.58 -23.05 -19.86
CA THR A 546 2.32 -22.51 -19.34
C THR A 546 1.12 -23.30 -19.82
N GLY A 547 0.24 -23.70 -18.90
CA GLY A 547 -0.97 -24.43 -19.23
C GLY A 547 -1.31 -25.51 -18.21
N GLY A 548 -2.40 -25.33 -17.45
CA GLY A 548 -2.92 -26.34 -16.53
C GLY A 548 -2.05 -26.68 -15.31
N ILE A 549 -0.93 -25.99 -15.10
CA ILE A 549 -0.08 -26.17 -13.91
C ILE A 549 -0.77 -25.55 -12.71
N THR A 550 -1.12 -26.37 -11.71
CA THR A 550 -1.94 -25.96 -10.56
C THR A 550 -1.28 -26.16 -9.20
N ASN A 551 -0.24 -27.00 -9.12
CA ASN A 551 0.39 -27.39 -7.87
C ASN A 551 1.91 -27.59 -8.04
N GLY A 552 2.62 -27.78 -6.93
CA GLY A 552 4.08 -27.93 -6.92
C GLY A 552 4.59 -29.21 -7.60
N GLU A 553 3.86 -30.31 -7.46
CA GLU A 553 4.20 -31.60 -8.10
C GLU A 553 4.21 -31.47 -9.62
N GLN A 554 3.16 -30.86 -10.17
CA GLN A 554 3.03 -30.58 -11.61
C GLN A 554 4.13 -29.64 -12.11
N CYS A 555 4.54 -28.65 -11.30
CA CYS A 555 5.68 -27.81 -11.67
C CYS A 555 6.97 -28.65 -11.75
N LEU A 556 7.25 -29.52 -10.77
CA LEU A 556 8.42 -30.42 -10.84
C LEU A 556 8.39 -31.34 -12.06
N GLN A 557 7.24 -31.90 -12.41
CA GLN A 557 7.09 -32.73 -13.62
C GLN A 557 7.43 -31.94 -14.90
N ILE A 558 6.98 -30.69 -14.99
CA ILE A 558 7.29 -29.79 -16.11
C ILE A 558 8.78 -29.46 -16.18
N LEU A 559 9.42 -29.20 -15.03
CA LEU A 559 10.86 -28.96 -14.97
C LEU A 559 11.65 -30.20 -15.41
N ASN A 560 11.25 -31.37 -14.91
CA ASN A 560 11.86 -32.65 -15.30
C ASN A 560 11.66 -32.98 -16.79
N ALA A 561 10.60 -32.49 -17.42
CA ALA A 561 10.37 -32.64 -18.86
C ALA A 561 11.27 -31.71 -19.72
N GLY A 562 12.00 -30.78 -19.10
CA GLY A 562 12.99 -29.93 -19.78
C GLY A 562 12.66 -28.44 -19.81
N ALA A 563 11.60 -27.99 -19.12
CA ALA A 563 11.39 -26.57 -18.88
C ALA A 563 12.32 -26.05 -17.77
N SER A 564 12.74 -24.81 -17.88
CA SER A 564 13.43 -24.09 -16.80
C SER A 564 12.43 -23.45 -15.83
N VAL A 565 11.26 -23.02 -16.31
CA VAL A 565 10.27 -22.27 -15.51
C VAL A 565 8.86 -22.76 -15.83
N CYS A 566 8.03 -22.88 -14.78
CA CYS A 566 6.59 -23.08 -14.90
C CYS A 566 5.85 -21.75 -14.65
N GLN A 567 4.93 -21.37 -15.54
CA GLN A 567 4.10 -20.18 -15.39
C GLN A 567 2.66 -20.54 -15.00
N VAL A 568 2.06 -19.70 -14.16
CA VAL A 568 0.68 -19.86 -13.69
C VAL A 568 -0.21 -18.67 -14.01
N TYR A 569 -1.47 -18.97 -14.29
CA TYR A 569 -2.55 -17.98 -14.47
C TYR A 569 -3.83 -18.47 -13.79
N THR A 570 -4.45 -19.52 -14.35
CA THR A 570 -5.76 -19.99 -13.89
C THR A 570 -5.72 -20.49 -12.45
N ALA A 571 -4.61 -21.12 -12.04
CA ALA A 571 -4.36 -21.51 -10.66
C ALA A 571 -4.37 -20.33 -9.67
N MET A 572 -3.96 -19.13 -10.09
CA MET A 572 -4.06 -17.92 -9.25
C MET A 572 -5.50 -17.38 -9.22
N MET A 573 -6.24 -17.47 -10.33
CA MET A 573 -7.64 -17.02 -10.38
C MET A 573 -8.56 -17.86 -9.48
N TYR A 574 -8.19 -19.11 -9.20
CA TYR A 574 -8.91 -20.01 -8.29
C TYR A 574 -8.27 -20.14 -6.90
N GLY A 575 -6.95 -20.10 -6.80
CA GLY A 575 -6.22 -20.27 -5.54
C GLY A 575 -5.85 -18.97 -4.82
N GLY A 576 -6.09 -17.81 -5.45
CA GLY A 576 -5.78 -16.49 -4.90
C GLY A 576 -4.28 -16.17 -4.86
N VAL A 577 -3.96 -15.08 -4.15
CA VAL A 577 -2.59 -14.54 -4.05
C VAL A 577 -1.58 -15.49 -3.38
N GLY A 578 -2.06 -16.50 -2.64
CA GLY A 578 -1.22 -17.51 -1.98
C GLY A 578 -0.76 -18.68 -2.85
N THR A 579 -1.21 -18.75 -4.12
CA THR A 579 -0.96 -19.91 -4.98
C THR A 579 0.52 -20.24 -5.14
N VAL A 580 1.37 -19.25 -5.46
CA VAL A 580 2.80 -19.49 -5.70
C VAL A 580 3.51 -19.98 -4.44
N THR A 581 3.25 -19.34 -3.29
CA THR A 581 3.82 -19.78 -2.00
C THR A 581 3.45 -21.21 -1.65
N ARG A 582 2.19 -21.62 -1.89
CA ARG A 582 1.76 -23.01 -1.67
C ARG A 582 2.47 -23.98 -2.60
N MET A 583 2.56 -23.66 -3.90
CA MET A 583 3.26 -24.48 -4.89
C MET A 583 4.72 -24.71 -4.49
N LYS A 584 5.45 -23.67 -4.07
CA LYS A 584 6.84 -23.82 -3.59
C LYS A 584 6.95 -24.73 -2.37
N GLY A 585 6.00 -24.62 -1.43
CA GLY A 585 5.92 -25.52 -0.28
C GLY A 585 5.67 -26.98 -0.67
N GLU A 586 4.82 -27.21 -1.67
CA GLU A 586 4.54 -28.54 -2.24
C GLU A 586 5.77 -29.12 -2.95
N MET A 587 6.45 -28.33 -3.78
CA MET A 587 7.69 -28.74 -4.46
C MET A 587 8.73 -29.24 -3.45
N ARG A 588 8.96 -28.48 -2.38
CA ARG A 588 9.92 -28.87 -1.33
C ARG A 588 9.54 -30.16 -0.63
N ARG A 589 8.26 -30.37 -0.35
CA ARG A 589 7.78 -31.63 0.25
C ARG A 589 8.01 -32.81 -0.68
N GLU A 590 7.72 -32.63 -1.96
CA GLU A 590 7.89 -33.66 -2.98
C GLU A 590 9.38 -33.99 -3.20
N MET A 591 10.24 -32.99 -3.30
CA MET A 591 11.70 -33.18 -3.41
C MET A 591 12.28 -33.94 -2.21
N ARG A 592 11.82 -33.64 -0.98
CA ARG A 592 12.23 -34.37 0.23
C ARG A 592 11.76 -35.83 0.17
N ALA A 593 10.50 -36.07 -0.20
CA ALA A 593 9.95 -37.42 -0.32
C ALA A 593 10.68 -38.24 -1.40
N GLN A 594 11.11 -37.63 -2.51
CA GLN A 594 11.91 -38.29 -3.54
C GLN A 594 13.35 -38.57 -3.09
N GLY A 595 13.94 -37.67 -2.30
CA GLY A 595 15.26 -37.88 -1.69
C GLY A 595 15.27 -39.03 -0.68
N GLU A 596 14.24 -39.12 0.17
CA GLU A 596 14.08 -40.22 1.14
C GLU A 596 13.87 -41.59 0.47
N LYS A 597 13.24 -41.64 -0.71
CA LYS A 597 13.06 -42.90 -1.46
C LYS A 597 14.34 -43.39 -2.16
N LYS A 598 15.33 -42.53 -2.34
CA LYS A 598 16.61 -42.85 -3.03
C LYS A 598 17.70 -43.30 -2.06
N ASN A 599 17.54 -43.06 -0.76
CA ASN A 599 18.41 -43.51 0.32
C ASN A 599 17.83 -44.75 1.00
#